data_AF-A0A2H0KBZ4-F1
#
_entry.id   AF-A0A2H0KBZ4-F1
#
_cell.length_a   1.000
_cell.length_b   1.000
_cell.length_c   1.000
_cell.angle_alpha   90.00
_cell.angle_beta   90.00
_cell.angle_gamma   90.00
#
_symmetry.space_group_name_H-M   'P 1'
#
loop_
_entity.id
_entity.type
_entity.pdbx_description
1 polymer ?
#
loop_
_entity_poly.entity_id
_entity_poly.type
_entity_poly.pdbx_seq_one_letter_code
_entity_poly.pdbx_strand_id
1 'polypeptide(L)'
;MDKQAWTDSVLGSLAGMSRTLGGTSDTTSSANKPKLGVSEGEALALQTEGNLRHALDDLWECRGHRFVSPAEVREFVDGIAEEVCTGLLARGQSLYRTWETKFGQTNVEEIETEYLEFCERLFAGLSDGDSVREAAIVEKRLDGEIHPFADGCGRTAKLLAAFVLLRGSRTPPRYGARSEYYTKINAEWREWFSYYRSLCETPRMA
;
A
#
# COMPACT_ATOMS: atom_id res chain seq x y z
N MET A 1 10.78 15.76 -10.90
CA MET A 1 9.35 15.85 -10.54
C MET A 1 9.28 16.62 -9.22
N ASP A 2 8.42 17.62 -9.11
CA ASP A 2 8.18 18.31 -7.83
C ASP A 2 7.22 17.52 -6.92
N LYS A 3 7.10 17.93 -5.66
CA LYS A 3 6.28 17.28 -4.63
C LYS A 3 4.82 17.17 -5.06
N GLN A 4 4.24 18.28 -5.53
CA GLN A 4 2.83 18.35 -5.86
C GLN A 4 2.49 17.41 -7.02
N ALA A 5 3.28 17.45 -8.10
CA ALA A 5 3.09 16.59 -9.25
C ALA A 5 3.22 15.09 -8.92
N TRP A 6 4.10 14.74 -7.98
CA TRP A 6 4.24 13.38 -7.47
C TRP A 6 3.02 12.96 -6.64
N THR A 7 2.64 13.78 -5.65
CA THR A 7 1.46 13.55 -4.79
C THR A 7 0.19 13.37 -5.62
N ASP A 8 -0.07 14.26 -6.58
CA ASP A 8 -1.24 14.19 -7.45
C ASP A 8 -1.23 12.92 -8.31
N SER A 9 -0.04 12.49 -8.76
CA SER A 9 0.10 11.24 -9.52
C SER A 9 -0.22 10.02 -8.66
N VAL A 10 0.22 9.98 -7.39
CA VAL A 10 -0.06 8.84 -6.50
C VAL A 10 -1.53 8.80 -6.11
N LEU A 11 -2.12 9.94 -5.75
CA LEU A 11 -3.54 10.04 -5.40
C LEU A 11 -4.45 9.67 -6.56
N GLY A 12 -4.13 10.13 -7.78
CA GLY A 12 -4.87 9.75 -8.99
C GLY A 12 -4.90 8.24 -9.21
N SER A 13 -3.76 7.57 -9.00
CA SER A 13 -3.67 6.10 -9.08
C SER A 13 -4.43 5.40 -7.96
N LEU A 14 -4.44 5.95 -6.74
CA LEU A 14 -5.15 5.38 -5.59
C LEU A 14 -6.67 5.52 -5.69
N ALA A 15 -7.17 6.62 -6.25
CA ALA A 15 -8.61 6.90 -6.35
C ALA A 15 -9.37 5.80 -7.13
N GLY A 16 -8.77 5.24 -8.18
CA GLY A 16 -9.36 4.14 -8.94
C GLY A 16 -9.33 2.78 -8.22
N MET A 17 -8.46 2.61 -7.22
CA MET A 17 -8.19 1.34 -6.55
C MET A 17 -8.84 1.22 -5.17
N SER A 18 -9.09 2.35 -4.49
CA SER A 18 -9.58 2.41 -3.11
C SER A 18 -11.06 2.74 -3.05
N ARG A 19 -11.87 1.79 -2.57
CA ARG A 19 -13.29 2.04 -2.27
C ARG A 19 -13.49 2.96 -1.07
N THR A 20 -12.57 2.93 -0.11
CA THR A 20 -12.61 3.81 1.08
C THR A 20 -12.43 5.27 0.68
N LEU A 21 -11.64 5.56 -0.37
CA LEU A 21 -11.58 6.91 -0.95
C LEU A 21 -12.90 7.33 -1.61
N GLY A 22 -13.69 6.38 -2.12
CA GLY A 22 -15.06 6.62 -2.56
C GLY A 22 -16.09 6.63 -1.43
N GLY A 23 -15.65 6.63 -0.15
CA GLY A 23 -16.54 6.66 1.01
C GLY A 23 -17.22 5.33 1.33
N THR A 24 -16.74 4.20 0.80
CA THR A 24 -17.33 2.87 1.07
C THR A 24 -16.43 2.03 1.97
N SER A 25 -16.98 1.49 3.05
CA SER A 25 -16.29 0.56 3.95
C SER A 25 -16.54 -0.88 3.51
N ASP A 26 -15.51 -1.54 2.97
CA ASP A 26 -15.66 -2.93 2.54
C ASP A 26 -15.39 -3.94 3.66
N THR A 27 -16.41 -4.76 3.96
CA THR A 27 -16.30 -5.94 4.81
C THR A 27 -16.35 -7.25 4.01
N THR A 28 -16.40 -7.20 2.67
CA THR A 28 -16.58 -8.42 1.88
C THR A 28 -15.41 -9.41 1.97
N SER A 29 -14.24 -8.99 2.44
CA SER A 29 -13.06 -9.87 2.61
C SER A 29 -13.20 -10.87 3.74
N SER A 30 -14.03 -10.60 4.75
CA SER A 30 -14.30 -11.53 5.86
C SER A 30 -15.55 -11.11 6.64
N ALA A 31 -16.40 -12.07 7.01
CA ALA A 31 -17.56 -11.81 7.87
C ALA A 31 -17.16 -11.32 9.27
N ASN A 32 -15.94 -11.64 9.70
CA ASN A 32 -15.40 -11.29 11.02
C ASN A 32 -14.59 -9.98 11.00
N LYS A 33 -14.45 -9.32 9.83
CA LYS A 33 -13.76 -8.04 9.73
C LYS A 33 -14.54 -6.97 10.52
N PRO A 34 -13.92 -6.31 11.52
CA PRO A 34 -14.54 -5.19 12.22
C PRO A 34 -14.90 -4.06 11.26
N LYS A 35 -15.99 -3.37 11.56
CA LYS A 35 -16.37 -2.15 10.83
C LYS A 35 -15.44 -0.99 11.21
N LEU A 36 -15.26 -0.06 10.28
CA LEU A 36 -14.58 1.20 10.55
C LEU A 36 -15.36 2.05 11.57
N GLY A 37 -14.65 2.88 12.32
CA GLY A 37 -15.21 3.83 13.28
C GLY A 37 -15.83 5.07 12.64
N VAL A 38 -15.53 5.34 11.37
CA VAL A 38 -16.10 6.46 10.61
C VAL A 38 -17.29 5.97 9.77
N SER A 39 -18.33 6.80 9.72
CA SER A 39 -19.52 6.52 8.91
C SER A 39 -19.19 6.59 7.41
N GLU A 40 -19.77 5.66 6.64
CA GLU A 40 -19.67 5.67 5.17
C GLU A 40 -20.18 6.98 4.55
N GLY A 41 -19.75 7.25 3.33
CA GLY A 41 -20.04 8.46 2.59
C GLY A 41 -18.90 9.49 2.68
N GLU A 42 -19.28 10.76 2.67
CA GLU A 42 -18.36 11.89 2.56
C GLU A 42 -17.34 11.95 3.72
N ALA A 43 -17.76 11.65 4.95
CA ALA A 43 -16.87 11.66 6.11
C ALA A 43 -15.72 10.64 5.97
N LEU A 44 -16.03 9.42 5.53
CA LEU A 44 -15.02 8.38 5.29
C LEU A 44 -14.09 8.75 4.14
N ALA A 45 -14.64 9.33 3.05
CA ALA A 45 -13.85 9.77 1.90
C ALA A 45 -12.86 10.89 2.30
N LEU A 46 -13.36 11.95 2.96
CA LEU A 46 -12.54 13.08 3.40
C LEU A 46 -11.46 12.68 4.40
N GLN A 47 -11.80 11.86 5.41
CA GLN A 47 -10.81 11.36 6.37
C GLN A 47 -9.74 10.53 5.65
N THR A 48 -10.16 9.64 4.74
CA THR A 48 -9.22 8.80 3.99
C THR A 48 -8.30 9.64 3.10
N GLU A 49 -8.84 10.62 2.38
CA GLU A 49 -8.01 11.50 1.55
C GLU A 49 -7.02 12.31 2.39
N GLY A 50 -7.46 12.86 3.53
CA GLY A 50 -6.58 13.57 4.47
C GLY A 50 -5.41 12.71 4.94
N ASN A 51 -5.70 11.49 5.40
CA ASN A 51 -4.68 10.53 5.83
C ASN A 51 -3.68 10.21 4.70
N LEU A 52 -4.15 10.00 3.47
CA LEU A 52 -3.25 9.73 2.35
C LEU A 52 -2.36 10.92 2.01
N ARG A 53 -2.87 12.15 2.12
CA ARG A 53 -2.07 13.35 1.88
C ARG A 53 -0.96 13.51 2.91
N HIS A 54 -1.26 13.30 4.19
CA HIS A 54 -0.24 13.32 5.24
C HIS A 54 0.80 12.22 5.04
N ALA A 55 0.38 10.98 4.77
CA ALA A 55 1.31 9.90 4.49
C ALA A 55 2.21 10.23 3.27
N LEU A 56 1.67 10.84 2.22
CA LEU A 56 2.46 11.28 1.06
C LEU A 56 3.45 12.40 1.41
N ASP A 57 3.06 13.33 2.28
CA ASP A 57 3.97 14.36 2.79
C ASP A 57 5.16 13.73 3.53
N ASP A 58 4.89 12.78 4.43
CA ASP A 58 5.93 12.07 5.18
C ASP A 58 6.85 11.27 4.27
N LEU A 59 6.29 10.52 3.31
CA LEU A 59 7.06 9.77 2.32
C LEU A 59 7.95 10.68 1.48
N TRP A 60 7.45 11.87 1.12
CA TRP A 60 8.24 12.84 0.39
C TRP A 60 9.41 13.33 1.23
N GLU A 61 9.19 13.73 2.48
CA GLU A 61 10.29 14.19 3.35
C GLU A 61 11.30 13.07 3.64
N CYS A 62 10.84 11.83 3.81
CA CYS A 62 11.68 10.65 4.03
C CYS A 62 12.37 10.12 2.76
N ARG A 63 12.16 10.70 1.57
CA ARG A 63 12.69 10.18 0.30
C ARG A 63 14.21 10.00 0.27
N GLY A 64 14.95 10.84 1.00
CA GLY A 64 16.41 10.77 1.11
C GLY A 64 16.91 9.94 2.29
N HIS A 65 16.01 9.42 3.13
CA HIS A 65 16.36 8.72 4.36
C HIS A 65 17.16 7.45 4.09
N ARG A 66 18.14 7.16 4.94
CA ARG A 66 18.93 5.93 4.87
C ARG A 66 18.58 5.08 6.08
N PHE A 67 17.75 4.08 5.85
CA PHE A 67 17.48 3.04 6.82
C PHE A 67 18.77 2.29 7.17
N VAL A 68 18.92 1.93 8.44
CA VAL A 68 20.10 1.22 8.98
C VAL A 68 19.78 -0.18 9.48
N SER A 69 18.50 -0.55 9.60
CA SER A 69 18.09 -1.91 9.98
C SER A 69 16.70 -2.29 9.45
N PRO A 70 16.39 -3.60 9.37
CA PRO A 70 15.03 -4.08 9.12
C PRO A 70 14.00 -3.61 10.16
N ALA A 71 14.41 -3.45 11.42
CA ALA A 71 13.53 -2.98 12.49
C ALA A 71 13.05 -1.54 12.23
N GLU A 72 13.94 -0.67 11.77
CA GLU A 72 13.58 0.71 11.39
C GLU A 72 12.66 0.74 10.16
N VAL A 73 12.85 -0.18 9.20
CA VAL A 73 11.92 -0.33 8.07
C VAL A 73 10.54 -0.77 8.55
N ARG A 74 10.47 -1.70 9.51
CA ARG A 74 9.19 -2.10 10.12
C ARG A 74 8.49 -0.92 10.78
N GLU A 75 9.20 -0.16 11.62
CA GLU A 75 8.64 1.03 12.28
C GLU A 75 8.11 2.04 11.25
N PHE A 76 8.84 2.24 10.16
CA PHE A 76 8.40 3.10 9.07
C PHE A 76 7.14 2.58 8.35
N VAL A 77 7.09 1.28 8.01
CA VAL A 77 5.92 0.68 7.36
C VAL A 77 4.70 0.72 8.29
N ASP A 78 4.88 0.42 9.58
CA ASP A 78 3.84 0.53 10.61
C ASP A 78 3.34 1.97 10.73
N GLY A 79 4.24 2.96 10.80
CA GLY A 79 3.87 4.38 10.84
C GLY A 79 3.05 4.84 9.63
N ILE A 80 3.40 4.40 8.42
CA ILE A 80 2.59 4.69 7.23
C ILE A 80 1.22 3.99 7.30
N ALA A 81 1.16 2.75 7.80
CA ALA A 81 -0.11 2.04 7.96
C ALA A 81 -1.01 2.69 9.02
N GLU A 82 -0.42 3.16 10.12
CA GLU A 82 -1.09 3.94 11.16
C GLU A 82 -1.66 5.23 10.58
N GLU A 83 -0.85 6.03 9.86
CA GLU A 83 -1.31 7.27 9.24
C GLU A 83 -2.47 7.03 8.27
N VAL A 84 -2.35 6.01 7.40
CA VAL A 84 -3.43 5.58 6.48
C VAL A 84 -4.72 5.25 7.25
N CYS A 85 -4.60 4.71 8.46
CA CYS A 85 -5.70 4.25 9.29
C CYS A 85 -6.14 5.25 10.37
N THR A 86 -5.47 6.40 10.50
CA THR A 86 -5.74 7.39 11.55
C THR A 86 -7.20 7.81 11.55
N GLY A 87 -7.85 7.64 12.71
CA GLY A 87 -9.27 7.94 12.89
C GLY A 87 -10.25 7.02 12.16
N LEU A 88 -9.78 6.07 11.32
CA LEU A 88 -10.64 5.13 10.59
C LEU A 88 -10.98 3.88 11.40
N LEU A 89 -10.02 3.34 12.15
CA LEU A 89 -10.24 2.13 12.96
C LEU A 89 -11.13 2.44 14.16
N ALA A 90 -11.94 1.46 14.58
CA ALA A 90 -12.73 1.61 15.79
C ALA A 90 -11.84 1.77 17.03
N ARG A 91 -12.33 2.46 18.07
CA ARG A 91 -11.56 2.66 19.30
C ARG A 91 -11.15 1.31 19.91
N GLY A 92 -9.84 1.13 20.10
CA GLY A 92 -9.26 -0.09 20.67
C GLY A 92 -9.04 -1.23 19.65
N GLN A 93 -9.33 -0.99 18.37
CA GLN A 93 -9.01 -1.95 17.30
C GLN A 93 -7.49 -1.97 17.04
N SER A 94 -6.94 -3.18 16.88
CA SER A 94 -5.54 -3.39 16.50
C SER A 94 -5.26 -2.91 15.07
N LEU A 95 -4.05 -2.41 14.82
CA LEU A 95 -3.54 -2.13 13.48
C LEU A 95 -3.44 -3.42 12.64
N TYR A 96 -3.01 -4.52 13.24
CA TYR A 96 -2.89 -5.82 12.59
C TYR A 96 -4.21 -6.58 12.66
N ARG A 97 -4.55 -7.28 11.58
CA ARG A 97 -5.75 -8.12 11.57
C ARG A 97 -5.57 -9.34 12.46
N THR A 98 -6.67 -9.79 13.02
CA THR A 98 -6.75 -10.99 13.88
C THR A 98 -7.75 -12.01 13.34
N TRP A 99 -8.14 -11.88 12.07
CA TRP A 99 -9.11 -12.73 11.40
C TRP A 99 -8.59 -13.20 10.04
N GLU A 100 -9.14 -14.33 9.60
CA GLU A 100 -8.85 -14.87 8.28
C GLU A 100 -9.56 -14.12 7.16
N THR A 101 -8.88 -14.08 6.02
CA THR A 101 -9.39 -13.51 4.78
C THR A 101 -9.83 -14.63 3.84
N LYS A 102 -10.75 -14.33 2.92
CA LYS A 102 -11.23 -15.34 1.95
C LYS A 102 -10.38 -15.46 0.67
N PHE A 103 -9.26 -14.76 0.58
CA PHE A 103 -8.47 -14.63 -0.65
C PHE A 103 -7.13 -15.39 -0.61
N GLY A 104 -6.94 -16.29 0.35
CA GLY A 104 -5.73 -17.12 0.44
C GLY A 104 -4.49 -16.34 0.89
N GLN A 105 -4.68 -15.21 1.57
CA GLN A 105 -3.58 -14.47 2.19
C GLN A 105 -3.07 -15.21 3.44
N THR A 106 -1.87 -14.86 3.92
CA THR A 106 -1.17 -15.50 5.05
C THR A 106 -2.09 -15.78 6.25
N ASN A 107 -1.96 -16.93 6.91
CA ASN A 107 -2.79 -17.22 8.09
C ASN A 107 -2.45 -16.26 9.23
N VAL A 108 -3.40 -15.96 10.12
CA VAL A 108 -3.19 -14.96 11.20
C VAL A 108 -1.98 -15.29 12.07
N GLU A 109 -1.74 -16.58 12.33
CA GLU A 109 -0.62 -17.07 13.15
C GLU A 109 0.76 -16.86 12.49
N GLU A 110 0.80 -16.69 11.17
CA GLU A 110 2.03 -16.56 10.36
C GLU A 110 2.32 -15.10 9.96
N ILE A 111 1.37 -14.18 10.20
CA ILE A 111 1.50 -12.76 9.79
C ILE A 111 2.78 -12.13 10.32
N GLU A 112 3.10 -12.34 11.61
CA GLU A 112 4.28 -11.69 12.21
C GLU A 112 5.56 -12.15 11.52
N THR A 113 5.74 -13.46 11.31
CA THR A 113 6.91 -14.01 10.62
C THR A 113 7.03 -13.49 9.19
N GLU A 114 5.96 -13.63 8.38
CA GLU A 114 5.97 -13.21 6.97
C GLU A 114 6.16 -11.69 6.81
N TYR A 115 5.64 -10.91 7.75
CA TYR A 115 5.79 -9.45 7.76
C TYR A 115 7.20 -9.01 8.15
N LEU A 116 7.85 -9.70 9.09
CA LEU A 116 9.26 -9.47 9.42
C LEU A 116 10.17 -9.79 8.23
N GLU A 117 9.95 -10.93 7.56
CA GLU A 117 10.69 -11.30 6.34
C GLU A 117 10.49 -10.27 5.22
N PHE A 118 9.27 -9.74 5.09
CA PHE A 118 8.99 -8.63 4.18
C PHE A 118 9.81 -7.38 4.52
N CYS A 119 9.90 -6.99 5.80
CA CYS A 119 10.65 -5.81 6.22
C CYS A 119 12.17 -5.99 5.99
N GLU A 120 12.71 -7.19 6.27
CA GLU A 120 14.10 -7.54 5.95
C GLU A 120 14.39 -7.44 4.45
N ARG A 121 13.48 -7.97 3.64
CA ARG A 121 13.60 -7.90 2.19
C ARG A 121 13.52 -6.47 1.68
N LEU A 122 12.59 -5.67 2.18
CA LEU A 122 12.45 -4.26 1.79
C LEU A 122 13.70 -3.47 2.19
N PHE A 123 14.26 -3.71 3.38
CA PHE A 123 15.52 -3.10 3.79
C PHE A 123 16.66 -3.39 2.80
N ALA A 124 16.80 -4.64 2.35
CA ALA A 124 17.78 -5.00 1.33
C ALA A 124 17.48 -4.31 -0.02
N GLY A 125 16.23 -4.37 -0.48
CA GLY A 125 15.80 -3.83 -1.78
C GLY A 125 15.84 -2.30 -1.88
N LEU A 126 15.75 -1.57 -0.76
CA LEU A 126 15.85 -0.10 -0.74
C LEU A 126 17.25 0.42 -1.13
N SER A 127 18.26 -0.46 -1.13
CA SER A 127 19.62 -0.16 -1.59
C SER A 127 19.89 -0.64 -3.03
N ASP A 128 18.97 -1.42 -3.62
CA ASP A 128 19.12 -2.00 -4.95
C ASP A 128 18.74 -1.02 -6.08
N GLY A 129 19.25 -1.29 -7.30
CA GLY A 129 19.10 -0.39 -8.45
C GLY A 129 17.78 -0.50 -9.24
N ASP A 130 17.03 -1.61 -9.14
CA ASP A 130 15.76 -1.80 -9.88
C ASP A 130 14.55 -1.45 -9.00
N SER A 131 14.35 -0.15 -8.77
CA SER A 131 13.20 0.38 -8.02
C SER A 131 11.84 -0.08 -8.54
N VAL A 132 11.70 -0.39 -9.85
CA VAL A 132 10.42 -0.87 -10.41
C VAL A 132 10.13 -2.29 -9.94
N ARG A 133 11.14 -3.16 -9.95
CA ARG A 133 11.02 -4.53 -9.44
C ARG A 133 10.71 -4.52 -7.94
N GLU A 134 11.44 -3.72 -7.16
CA GLU A 134 11.25 -3.67 -5.70
C GLU A 134 9.89 -3.09 -5.32
N ALA A 135 9.40 -2.06 -6.03
CA ALA A 135 8.03 -1.56 -5.84
C ALA A 135 6.97 -2.64 -6.15
N ALA A 136 7.17 -3.43 -7.21
CA ALA A 136 6.29 -4.56 -7.52
C ALA A 136 6.27 -5.60 -6.40
N ILE A 137 7.42 -5.91 -5.81
CA ILE A 137 7.51 -6.85 -4.67
C ILE A 137 6.76 -6.31 -3.47
N VAL A 138 6.95 -5.03 -3.13
CA VAL A 138 6.24 -4.39 -2.02
C VAL A 138 4.74 -4.56 -2.15
N GLU A 139 4.19 -4.24 -3.33
CA GLU A 139 2.75 -4.35 -3.52
C GLU A 139 2.24 -5.79 -3.46
N LYS A 140 2.90 -6.72 -4.15
CA LYS A 140 2.44 -8.12 -4.15
C LYS A 140 2.55 -8.76 -2.78
N ARG A 141 3.65 -8.53 -2.05
CA ARG A 141 3.82 -9.04 -0.68
C ARG A 141 2.77 -8.45 0.26
N LEU A 142 2.61 -7.13 0.29
CA LEU A 142 1.81 -6.49 1.33
C LEU A 142 0.29 -6.52 1.05
N ASP A 143 -0.15 -6.35 -0.21
CA ASP A 143 -1.58 -6.37 -0.58
C ASP A 143 -2.04 -7.77 -1.01
N GLY A 144 -1.21 -8.47 -1.80
CA GLY A 144 -1.57 -9.75 -2.42
C GLY A 144 -1.37 -10.98 -1.53
N GLU A 145 -0.25 -11.05 -0.80
CA GLU A 145 0.16 -12.28 -0.08
C GLU A 145 -0.09 -12.17 1.43
N ILE A 146 0.52 -11.21 2.12
CA ILE A 146 0.51 -11.13 3.59
C ILE A 146 -0.79 -10.51 4.11
N HIS A 147 -1.12 -9.33 3.58
CA HIS A 147 -2.29 -8.55 3.99
C HIS A 147 -2.38 -8.33 5.51
N PRO A 148 -1.35 -7.78 6.18
CA PRO A 148 -1.19 -7.87 7.63
C PRO A 148 -2.13 -6.94 8.42
N PHE A 149 -2.58 -5.84 7.82
CA PHE A 149 -3.33 -4.80 8.52
C PHE A 149 -4.84 -5.07 8.55
N ALA A 150 -5.47 -4.56 9.61
CA ALA A 150 -6.91 -4.62 9.85
C ALA A 150 -7.71 -3.90 8.75
N ASP A 151 -7.16 -2.81 8.24
CA ASP A 151 -7.64 -2.09 7.06
C ASP A 151 -6.46 -1.41 6.36
N GLY A 152 -6.65 -0.91 5.15
CA GLY A 152 -5.64 -0.07 4.50
C GLY A 152 -4.49 -0.80 3.79
N CYS A 153 -4.36 -2.13 3.85
CA CYS A 153 -3.29 -2.89 3.18
C CYS A 153 -3.00 -2.43 1.74
N GLY A 154 -4.02 -2.37 0.88
CA GLY A 154 -3.83 -1.95 -0.50
C GLY A 154 -3.45 -0.47 -0.69
N ARG A 155 -3.79 0.41 0.26
CA ARG A 155 -3.35 1.82 0.27
C ARG A 155 -1.90 1.92 0.73
N THR A 156 -1.57 1.31 1.86
CA THR A 156 -0.21 1.25 2.43
C THR A 156 0.77 0.64 1.41
N ALA A 157 0.41 -0.47 0.78
CA ALA A 157 1.23 -1.14 -0.22
C ALA A 157 1.57 -0.24 -1.42
N LYS A 158 0.58 0.47 -1.96
CA LYS A 158 0.75 1.39 -3.10
C LYS A 158 1.54 2.65 -2.72
N LEU A 159 1.33 3.17 -1.51
CA LEU A 159 2.12 4.27 -0.96
C LEU A 159 3.61 3.89 -0.83
N LEU A 160 3.90 2.72 -0.26
CA LEU A 160 5.28 2.23 -0.10
C LEU A 160 5.93 1.91 -1.44
N ALA A 161 5.20 1.32 -2.39
CA ALA A 161 5.69 1.16 -3.75
C ALA A 161 6.00 2.50 -4.43
N ALA A 162 5.13 3.51 -4.28
CA ALA A 162 5.38 4.85 -4.79
C ALA A 162 6.62 5.49 -4.13
N PHE A 163 6.88 5.22 -2.86
CA PHE A 163 8.09 5.65 -2.16
C PHE A 163 9.35 4.99 -2.73
N VAL A 164 9.34 3.68 -2.97
CA VAL A 164 10.47 2.98 -3.62
C VAL A 164 10.76 3.57 -5.00
N LEU A 165 9.72 3.85 -5.79
CA LEU A 165 9.85 4.49 -7.10
C LEU A 165 10.38 5.93 -7.00
N LEU A 166 9.91 6.71 -6.02
CA LEU A 166 10.38 8.07 -5.76
C LEU A 166 11.90 8.09 -5.52
N ARG A 167 12.42 7.16 -4.70
CA ARG A 167 13.85 7.00 -4.44
C ARG A 167 14.65 6.67 -5.71
N GLY A 168 14.05 5.87 -6.59
CA GLY A 168 14.60 5.55 -7.91
C GLY A 168 14.39 6.61 -8.99
N SER A 169 13.87 7.79 -8.65
CA SER A 169 13.49 8.85 -9.61
C SER A 169 12.54 8.35 -10.72
N ARG A 170 11.65 7.41 -10.38
CA ARG A 170 10.63 6.85 -11.27
C ARG A 170 9.26 7.47 -11.00
N THR A 171 8.40 7.43 -12.01
CA THR A 171 7.00 7.85 -11.86
C THR A 171 6.19 6.76 -11.15
N PRO A 172 5.18 7.12 -10.33
CA PRO A 172 4.26 6.15 -9.74
C PRO A 172 3.53 5.30 -10.80
N PRO A 173 3.09 4.08 -10.46
CA PRO A 173 2.37 3.21 -11.40
C PRO A 173 1.01 3.81 -11.74
N ARG A 174 0.53 3.57 -12.96
CA ARG A 174 -0.83 3.94 -13.39
C ARG A 174 -1.70 2.71 -13.54
N TYR A 175 -2.54 2.46 -12.56
CA TYR A 175 -3.43 1.29 -12.59
C TYR A 175 -4.57 1.51 -13.58
N GLY A 176 -4.88 0.47 -14.35
CA GLY A 176 -6.06 0.38 -15.19
C GLY A 176 -7.30 0.01 -14.39
N ALA A 177 -8.04 -1.00 -14.85
CA ALA A 177 -9.21 -1.47 -14.15
C ALA A 177 -8.84 -2.18 -12.83
N ARG A 178 -9.62 -1.95 -11.77
CA ARG A 178 -9.42 -2.61 -10.47
C ARG A 178 -9.49 -4.14 -10.57
N SER A 179 -10.37 -4.67 -11.43
CA SER A 179 -10.45 -6.11 -11.71
C SER A 179 -9.17 -6.65 -12.33
N GLU A 180 -8.61 -5.95 -13.32
CA GLU A 180 -7.35 -6.30 -13.96
C GLU A 180 -6.20 -6.33 -12.94
N TYR A 181 -6.11 -5.30 -12.08
CA TYR A 181 -5.11 -5.26 -11.01
C TYR A 181 -5.14 -6.53 -10.14
N TYR A 182 -6.33 -6.90 -9.65
CA TYR A 182 -6.45 -8.07 -8.78
C TYR A 182 -6.26 -9.40 -9.53
N THR A 183 -6.54 -9.47 -10.82
CA THR A 183 -6.14 -10.62 -11.64
C THR A 183 -4.62 -10.73 -11.71
N LYS A 184 -3.91 -9.61 -11.93
CA LYS A 184 -2.47 -9.60 -12.16
C LYS A 184 -1.64 -9.74 -10.88
N ILE A 185 -2.06 -9.15 -9.75
CA ILE A 185 -1.33 -9.29 -8.48
C ILE A 185 -1.38 -10.72 -7.94
N ASN A 186 -2.44 -11.46 -8.26
CA ASN A 186 -2.61 -12.86 -7.89
C ASN A 186 -2.00 -13.84 -8.91
N ALA A 187 -1.44 -13.33 -10.02
CA ALA A 187 -0.74 -14.16 -11.00
C ALA A 187 0.68 -14.51 -10.53
N GLU A 188 1.34 -15.40 -11.27
CA GLU A 188 2.74 -15.76 -11.06
C GLU A 188 3.66 -14.53 -11.09
N TRP A 189 4.75 -14.58 -10.32
CA TRP A 189 5.70 -13.45 -10.17
C TRP A 189 6.19 -12.89 -11.51
N ARG A 190 6.44 -13.74 -12.50
CA ARG A 190 6.87 -13.31 -13.83
C ARG A 190 5.81 -12.43 -14.52
N GLU A 191 4.54 -12.83 -14.44
CA GLU A 191 3.44 -12.08 -15.03
C GLU A 191 3.21 -10.78 -14.27
N TRP A 192 3.23 -10.83 -12.94
CA TRP A 192 3.12 -9.64 -12.10
C TRP A 192 4.21 -8.61 -12.41
N PHE A 193 5.49 -9.02 -12.50
CA PHE A 193 6.58 -8.12 -12.84
C PHE A 193 6.44 -7.50 -14.23
N SER A 194 6.01 -8.29 -15.21
CA SER A 194 5.76 -7.81 -16.57
C SER A 194 4.65 -6.76 -16.59
N TYR A 195 3.55 -7.03 -15.89
CA TYR A 195 2.43 -6.10 -15.75
C TYR A 195 2.84 -4.84 -15.00
N TYR A 196 3.48 -4.96 -13.85
CA TYR A 196 3.87 -3.82 -13.02
C TYR A 196 4.80 -2.86 -13.75
N ARG A 197 5.76 -3.40 -14.50
CA ARG A 197 6.68 -2.59 -15.31
C ARG A 197 5.94 -1.77 -16.36
N SER A 198 4.91 -2.33 -17.02
CA SER A 198 4.14 -1.58 -18.02
C SER A 198 3.34 -0.41 -17.40
N LEU A 199 2.92 -0.53 -16.14
CA LEU A 199 2.26 0.56 -15.40
C LEU A 199 3.18 1.77 -15.17
N CYS A 200 4.49 1.53 -15.07
CA CYS A 200 5.51 2.56 -14.85
C CYS A 200 6.03 3.19 -16.14
N GLU A 201 5.84 2.52 -17.29
CA GLU A 201 6.38 2.94 -18.60
C GLU A 201 5.37 3.72 -19.45
N THR A 202 4.09 3.74 -19.09
CA THR A 202 3.03 4.35 -19.90
C THR A 202 3.12 5.90 -19.88
N PRO A 203 3.39 6.57 -21.03
CA PRO A 203 3.45 8.05 -21.10
C PRO A 203 2.10 8.70 -20.74
N ARG A 204 2.08 9.97 -20.31
CA ARG A 204 0.80 10.73 -20.26
C ARG A 204 0.29 10.81 -21.70
N MET A 205 -0.86 10.20 -22.00
CA MET A 205 -1.59 10.63 -23.19
C MET A 205 -1.97 12.09 -22.93
N ALA A 206 -1.46 12.98 -23.77
CA ALA A 206 -1.62 14.42 -23.68
C ALA A 206 -3.07 14.83 -23.98
#